data_AF-A0A8J2FVT3-F1
#
_entry.id   AF-A0A8J2FVT3-F1
#
_cell.length_a   1.000
_cell.length_b   1.000
_cell.length_c   1.000
_cell.angle_alpha   90.00
_cell.angle_beta   90.00
_cell.angle_gamma   90.00
#
_symmetry.space_group_name_H-M   'P 1'
#
loop_
_entity.id
_entity.type
_entity.pdbx_description
1 polymer ?
#
loop_
_entity_poly.entity_id
_entity_poly.type
_entity_poly.pdbx_seq_one_letter_code
_entity_poly.pdbx_strand_id
1 'polypeptide(L)' 'MAGFPGEKVTCHGEKVGLLNRFTRRKGTTKAVKVRASVRRRTLDCQVVRRKGRIYIINKKNPRLKQRQG' A
#
# COMPACT_ATOMS: atom_id res chain seq x y z
N MET A 1 -26.54 4.77 27.98
CA MET A 1 -25.10 4.52 28.26
C MET A 1 -24.91 3.02 28.39
N ALA A 2 -24.43 2.37 27.32
CA ALA A 2 -24.04 0.96 27.33
C ALA A 2 -22.59 0.89 26.83
N GLY A 3 -21.71 0.34 27.67
CA GLY A 3 -20.26 0.40 27.50
C GLY A 3 -19.74 -0.48 26.36
N PHE A 4 -18.72 0.00 25.66
CA PHE A 4 -17.97 -0.76 24.68
C PHE A 4 -17.05 -1.76 25.39
N PRO A 5 -17.14 -3.08 25.12
CA PRO A 5 -16.17 -4.04 25.64
C PRO A 5 -14.82 -3.82 24.93
N GLY A 6 -13.82 -3.44 25.73
CA GLY A 6 -12.44 -3.30 25.31
C GLY A 6 -11.83 -4.66 24.97
N GLU A 7 -11.57 -4.89 23.69
CA GLU A 7 -10.77 -6.02 23.23
C GLU A 7 -9.29 -5.70 23.46
N LYS A 8 -8.69 -6.42 24.42
CA LYS A 8 -7.28 -6.29 24.81
C LYS A 8 -6.39 -6.87 23.70
N VAL A 9 -5.59 -6.03 23.06
CA VAL A 9 -4.52 -6.47 22.16
C VAL A 9 -3.30 -6.88 23.01
N THR A 10 -3.05 -8.18 23.14
CA THR A 10 -1.81 -8.70 23.74
C THR A 10 -0.76 -8.92 22.65
N CYS A 11 0.27 -8.08 22.60
CA CYS A 11 1.45 -8.30 21.76
C CYS A 11 2.53 -9.00 22.60
N HIS A 12 2.62 -10.32 22.54
CA HIS A 12 3.82 -11.03 22.99
C HIS A 12 4.94 -10.78 21.97
N GLY A 13 6.06 -10.28 22.47
CA GLY A 13 7.19 -9.85 21.67
C GLY A 13 8.06 -10.98 21.16
N GLU A 14 8.92 -10.64 20.20
CA GLU A 14 10.19 -11.31 19.95
C GLU A 14 11.12 -10.35 19.20
N LYS A 15 12.28 -10.09 19.81
CA LYS A 15 13.42 -9.40 19.19
C LYS A 15 14.12 -10.38 18.26
N VAL A 16 14.43 -10.00 17.02
CA VAL A 16 15.60 -10.50 16.29
C VAL A 16 16.11 -9.46 15.29
N GLY A 17 17.41 -9.20 15.38
CA GLY A 17 18.28 -9.20 14.20
C GLY A 17 18.36 -7.94 13.35
N LEU A 18 19.38 -7.13 13.65
CA LEU A 18 20.22 -6.46 12.66
C LEU A 18 20.46 -7.36 11.42
N LEU A 19 20.09 -6.92 10.21
CA LEU A 19 20.99 -6.78 9.04
C LEU A 19 20.22 -6.36 7.78
N ASN A 20 20.68 -5.25 7.19
CA ASN A 20 21.03 -5.17 5.77
C ASN A 20 20.01 -5.64 4.71
N ARG A 21 19.30 -4.66 4.16
CA ARG A 21 19.77 -3.98 2.93
C ARG A 21 18.60 -3.19 2.35
N PHE A 22 18.78 -1.87 2.38
CA PHE A 22 18.14 -0.93 1.48
C PHE A 22 18.54 -1.27 0.03
N THR A 23 18.07 -2.40 -0.51
CA THR A 23 18.24 -2.75 -1.92
C THR A 23 17.33 -1.83 -2.70
N ARG A 24 17.86 -0.65 -3.01
CA ARG A 24 17.31 0.31 -3.96
C ARG A 24 17.38 -0.30 -5.36
N ARG A 25 16.59 -1.36 -5.63
CA ARG A 25 16.29 -1.76 -7.00
C ARG A 25 15.42 -0.65 -7.58
N LYS A 26 16.05 0.27 -8.31
CA LYS A 26 15.34 1.23 -9.18
C LYS A 26 14.68 0.44 -10.31
N GLY A 27 13.53 -0.15 -10.03
CA GLY A 27 12.64 -0.67 -11.05
C GLY A 27 12.17 0.50 -11.90
N THR A 28 12.49 0.45 -13.20
CA THR A 28 11.99 1.34 -14.26
C THR A 28 10.70 2.07 -13.87
N THR A 29 10.80 3.36 -13.55
CA THR A 29 9.64 4.19 -13.24
C THR A 29 8.87 4.45 -14.53
N LYS A 30 8.05 3.47 -14.92
CA LYS A 30 7.11 3.62 -16.04
C LYS A 30 6.07 4.69 -15.71
N ALA A 31 5.63 5.41 -16.73
CA ALA A 31 4.60 6.45 -16.62
C ALA A 31 3.31 5.89 -15.99
N VAL A 32 2.68 6.70 -15.12
CA VAL A 32 1.41 6.34 -14.46
C VAL A 32 0.28 6.37 -15.49
N LYS A 33 -0.46 5.26 -15.62
CA LYS A 33 -1.58 5.19 -16.56
C LYS A 33 -2.83 5.83 -15.95
N VAL A 34 -3.37 6.82 -16.66
CA VAL A 34 -4.53 7.60 -16.26
C VAL A 34 -5.79 6.94 -16.85
N ARG A 35 -6.81 6.69 -16.03
CA ARG A 35 -8.05 5.97 -16.41
C ARG A 35 -9.25 6.59 -15.68
N ALA A 36 -10.40 6.66 -16.37
CA ALA A 36 -11.64 7.11 -15.75
C ALA A 36 -12.13 6.19 -14.62
N SER A 37 -12.01 4.87 -14.79
CA SER A 37 -12.37 3.87 -13.77
C SER A 37 -11.13 3.17 -13.21
N VAL A 38 -11.06 3.14 -11.88
CA VAL A 38 -9.90 2.63 -11.14
C VAL A 38 -10.35 1.52 -10.20
N ARG A 39 -9.89 0.28 -10.47
CA ARG A 39 -10.25 -0.94 -9.73
C ARG A 39 -8.99 -1.71 -9.33
N ARG A 40 -9.00 -2.35 -8.15
CA ARG A 40 -7.91 -3.22 -7.68
C ARG A 40 -7.87 -4.46 -8.57
N ARG A 41 -6.68 -4.83 -9.08
CA ARG A 41 -6.46 -6.04 -9.90
C ARG A 41 -5.87 -7.22 -9.12
N THR A 42 -5.22 -6.94 -8.00
CA THR A 42 -4.51 -7.91 -7.16
C THR A 42 -4.60 -7.43 -5.72
N LEU A 43 -4.46 -8.33 -4.75
CA LEU A 43 -4.52 -8.04 -3.32
C LEU A 43 -3.44 -7.03 -2.86
N ASP A 44 -2.26 -7.06 -3.50
CA ASP A 44 -1.15 -6.15 -3.21
C ASP A 44 -1.39 -4.69 -3.66
N CYS A 45 -2.39 -4.45 -4.51
CA CYS A 45 -2.70 -3.12 -5.01
C CYS A 45 -3.39 -2.33 -3.90
N GLN A 46 -2.83 -1.19 -3.51
CA GLN A 46 -3.41 -0.31 -2.48
C GLN A 46 -4.08 0.89 -3.13
N VAL A 47 -5.28 1.23 -2.66
CA VAL A 47 -6.01 2.44 -3.07
C VAL A 47 -5.61 3.55 -2.12
N VAL A 48 -5.06 4.64 -2.66
CA VAL A 48 -4.60 5.78 -1.88
C VAL A 48 -5.20 7.06 -2.45
N ARG A 49 -5.75 7.90 -1.58
CA ARG A 49 -6.22 9.26 -1.93
C ARG A 49 -5.08 10.25 -1.70
N ARG A 50 -4.67 10.96 -2.74
CA ARG A 50 -3.63 12.01 -2.68
C ARG A 50 -4.02 13.16 -3.59
N LYS A 51 -3.85 14.41 -3.14
CA LYS A 51 -4.13 15.62 -3.95
C LYS A 51 -5.54 15.61 -4.58
N GLY A 52 -6.54 15.17 -3.82
CA GLY A 52 -7.94 15.07 -4.29
C GLY A 52 -8.22 13.99 -5.34
N ARG A 53 -7.24 13.15 -5.71
CA ARG A 53 -7.38 12.09 -6.71
C ARG A 53 -7.12 10.72 -6.11
N ILE A 54 -7.75 9.70 -6.69
CA ILE A 54 -7.55 8.30 -6.31
C ILE A 54 -6.42 7.70 -7.14
N TYR A 55 -5.47 7.06 -6.46
CA TYR A 55 -4.36 6.35 -7.06
C TYR A 55 -4.39 4.89 -6.63
N ILE A 56 -4.02 4.00 -7.56
CA ILE A 56 -3.63 2.62 -7.24
C ILE A 56 -2.12 2.55 -7.24
N ILE A 57 -1.58 2.09 -6.12
CA ILE A 57 -0.15 1.90 -5.92
C ILE A 57 0.09 0.42 -5.70
N ASN A 58 1.03 -0.16 -6.44
CA ASN A 58 1.57 -1.49 -6.18
C ASN A 58 3.09 -1.36 -6.00
N LYS A 59 3.59 -1.81 -4.85
CA LYS A 59 5.02 -1.76 -4.49
C LYS A 59 5.81 -2.89 -5.14
N LYS A 60 5.19 -4.06 -5.38
CA LYS A 60 5.81 -5.21 -6.05
C LYS A 60 5.93 -4.97 -7.55
N ASN A 61 4.84 -4.50 -8.18
CA ASN A 61 4.76 -4.32 -9.63
C ASN A 61 4.39 -2.88 -10.03
N PRO A 62 5.36 -2.02 -10.40
CA PRO A 62 5.10 -0.61 -10.73
C PRO A 62 4.28 -0.41 -12.01
N ARG A 63 4.16 -1.43 -12.87
CA ARG A 63 3.34 -1.41 -14.10
C ARG A 63 1.84 -1.28 -13.85
N LEU A 64 1.38 -1.61 -12.64
CA LEU A 64 -0.03 -1.59 -12.28
C LEU A 64 -0.47 -0.27 -11.62
N LYS A 65 0.43 0.73 -11.55
CA LYS A 65 0.11 2.06 -11.01
C LYS A 65 -0.89 2.78 -11.91
N GLN A 66 -1.97 3.28 -11.31
CA GLN A 66 -3.04 3.96 -12.03
C GLN A 66 -3.51 5.21 -11.28
N ARG A 67 -4.04 6.20 -12.00
CA ARG A 67 -4.69 7.40 -11.46
C ARG A 67 -6.12 7.49 -11.99
N GLN A 68 -7.05 7.89 -11.13
CA GLN A 68 -8.42 8.21 -11.51
C GLN A 68 -8.51 9.63 -12.06
N GLY A 69 -9.17 9.77 -13.21
CA GLY A 69 -9.27 10.99 -14.00
C GLY A 69 -8.23 10.98 -15.09
#